data_AF-A0A419QJI1-F1
#
_entry.id   AF-A0A419QJI1-F1
#
_cell.length_a   1.000
_cell.length_b   1.000
_cell.length_c   1.000
_cell.angle_alpha   90.00
_cell.angle_beta   90.00
_cell.angle_gamma   90.00
#
_symmetry.space_group_name_H-M   'P 1'
#
loop_
_entity.id
_entity.type
_entity.pdbx_description
1 polymer ?
#
loop_
_entity_poly.entity_id
_entity_poly.type
_entity_poly.pdbx_seq_one_letter_code
_entity_poly.pdbx_strand_id
1 'polypeptide(L)'
;KDDLHHDPLLSEEHLKIFGLMEEKEIENVKRITRRVNEVLREFMEKLGLQLVDFKLEFGRDKEGKLRVGDELNIDCMRLWDLKTGESLDKDVYRKGESLEKVLQTYTKVYKLIVGGEI
;
A
#
# COMPACT_ATOMS: atom_id res chain seq x y z
N LYS A 1 -6.63 -12.81 1.45
CA LYS A 1 -7.59 -12.05 0.63
C LYS A 1 -8.78 -12.95 0.42
N ASP A 2 -9.92 -12.57 0.99
CA ASP A 2 -11.18 -13.28 0.88
C ASP A 2 -12.30 -12.25 0.82
N ASP A 3 -12.67 -11.90 -0.41
CA ASP A 3 -13.66 -10.85 -0.69
C ASP A 3 -15.05 -11.24 -0.17
N LEU A 4 -15.39 -12.54 -0.15
CA LEU A 4 -16.68 -13.04 0.33
C LEU A 4 -16.87 -12.80 1.83
N HIS A 5 -15.77 -12.81 2.58
CA HIS A 5 -15.76 -12.58 4.02
C HIS A 5 -15.22 -11.19 4.41
N HIS A 6 -15.10 -10.28 3.43
CA HIS A 6 -14.65 -8.90 3.63
C HIS A 6 -13.25 -8.77 4.26
N ASP A 7 -12.31 -9.64 3.87
CA ASP A 7 -10.90 -9.60 4.30
C ASP A 7 -10.73 -9.47 5.84
N PRO A 8 -11.15 -10.50 6.61
CA PRO A 8 -11.01 -10.46 8.06
C PRO A 8 -9.54 -10.35 8.48
N LEU A 9 -9.27 -9.62 9.55
CA LEU A 9 -7.92 -9.54 10.11
C LEU A 9 -7.47 -10.92 10.60
N LEU A 10 -6.30 -11.37 10.12
CA LEU A 10 -5.70 -12.64 10.50
C LEU A 10 -4.50 -12.42 11.43
N SER A 11 -4.41 -13.22 12.48
CA SER A 11 -3.20 -13.36 13.29
C SER A 11 -2.23 -14.32 12.59
N GLU A 12 -0.98 -14.32 13.04
CA GLU A 12 0.02 -15.30 12.57
C GLU A 12 -0.37 -16.75 12.90
N GLU A 13 -1.11 -16.95 13.99
CA GLU A 13 -1.66 -18.25 14.34
C GLU A 13 -2.72 -18.71 13.32
N HIS A 14 -3.61 -17.80 12.89
CA HIS A 14 -4.55 -18.11 11.81
C HIS A 14 -3.83 -18.48 10.51
N LEU A 15 -2.77 -17.74 10.14
CA LEU A 15 -1.98 -18.04 8.93
C LEU A 15 -1.39 -19.45 8.95
N LYS A 16 -0.89 -19.89 10.12
CA LYS A 16 -0.33 -21.24 10.31
C LYS A 16 -1.40 -22.31 10.33
N ILE A 17 -2.48 -22.13 11.10
CA ILE A 17 -3.58 -23.11 11.23
C ILE A 17 -4.25 -23.36 9.88
N PHE A 18 -4.43 -22.32 9.07
CA PHE A 18 -5.01 -22.45 7.73
C PHE A 18 -4.01 -22.91 6.66
N GLY A 19 -2.74 -23.12 7.02
CA GLY A 19 -1.70 -23.56 6.08
C GLY A 19 -1.40 -22.53 4.98
N LEU A 20 -1.63 -21.24 5.24
CA LEU A 20 -1.41 -20.17 4.27
C LEU A 20 0.08 -19.81 4.18
N MET A 21 0.78 -19.79 5.32
CA MET A 21 2.19 -19.46 5.42
C MET A 21 2.86 -20.20 6.59
N GLU A 22 4.09 -20.64 6.35
CA GLU A 22 4.98 -21.16 7.40
C GLU A 22 5.66 -20.02 8.17
N GLU A 23 6.12 -20.30 9.39
CA GLU A 23 6.74 -19.31 10.28
C GLU A 23 7.89 -18.53 9.62
N LYS A 24 8.80 -19.23 8.93
CA LYS A 24 9.91 -18.60 8.18
C LYS A 24 9.42 -17.68 7.06
N GLU A 25 8.30 -18.01 6.44
CA GLU A 25 7.73 -17.16 5.38
C GLU A 25 7.08 -15.91 5.97
N ILE A 26 6.36 -16.03 7.08
CA ILE A 26 5.79 -14.91 7.83
C ILE A 26 6.88 -13.92 8.24
N GLU A 27 8.02 -14.41 8.78
CA GLU A 27 9.16 -13.57 9.12
C GLU A 27 9.75 -12.84 7.89
N ASN A 28 9.86 -13.54 6.76
CA ASN A 28 10.34 -12.96 5.51
C ASN A 28 9.39 -11.87 4.98
N VAL A 29 8.07 -12.11 5.00
CA VAL A 29 7.05 -11.12 4.65
C VAL A 29 7.22 -9.87 5.51
N LYS A 30 7.28 -10.01 6.83
CA LYS A 30 7.47 -8.88 7.77
C LYS A 30 8.76 -8.11 7.48
N ARG A 31 9.87 -8.81 7.23
CA ARG A 31 11.15 -8.18 6.90
C ARG A 31 11.06 -7.36 5.61
N ILE A 32 10.44 -7.91 4.57
CA ILE A 32 10.25 -7.21 3.29
C ILE A 32 9.33 -6.00 3.50
N THR A 33 8.19 -6.17 4.18
CA THR A 33 7.25 -5.07 4.45
C THR A 33 7.90 -3.91 5.20
N ARG A 34 8.73 -4.19 6.22
CA ARG A 34 9.49 -3.14 6.93
C ARG A 34 10.49 -2.43 6.02
N ARG A 35 11.18 -3.19 5.16
CA ARG A 35 12.12 -2.59 4.19
C ARG A 35 11.41 -1.72 3.15
N VAL A 36 10.24 -2.15 2.66
CA VAL A 36 9.40 -1.34 1.77
C VAL A 36 8.97 -0.07 2.48
N ASN A 37 8.54 -0.15 3.74
CA ASN A 37 8.17 1.02 4.53
C ASN A 37 9.31 2.04 4.65
N GLU A 38 10.54 1.60 4.94
CA GLU A 38 11.72 2.49 4.98
C GLU A 38 11.90 3.24 3.66
N VAL A 39 11.93 2.50 2.54
CA VAL A 39 12.16 3.06 1.20
C VAL A 39 11.05 4.03 0.80
N LEU A 40 9.78 3.63 0.98
CA LEU A 40 8.64 4.45 0.60
C LEU A 40 8.50 5.68 1.48
N ARG A 41 8.68 5.56 2.80
CA ARG A 41 8.60 6.71 3.71
C ARG A 41 9.64 7.77 3.34
N GLU A 42 10.90 7.37 3.16
CA GLU A 42 11.97 8.29 2.76
C GLU A 42 11.71 8.94 1.39
N PHE A 43 11.14 8.19 0.45
CA PHE A 43 10.81 8.70 -0.87
C PHE A 43 9.66 9.71 -0.81
N MET A 44 8.57 9.39 -0.11
CA MET A 44 7.39 10.24 0.02
C MET A 44 7.70 11.53 0.79
N GLU A 45 8.50 11.45 1.86
CA GLU A 45 8.91 12.63 2.63
C GLU A 45 9.63 13.68 1.77
N LYS A 46 10.50 13.24 0.84
CA LYS A 46 11.19 14.12 -0.12
C LYS A 46 10.23 14.84 -1.07
N LEU A 47 9.04 14.27 -1.30
CA LEU A 47 7.98 14.84 -2.13
C LEU A 47 7.00 15.71 -1.33
N GLY A 48 7.23 15.92 -0.02
CA GLY A 48 6.31 16.64 0.85
C GLY A 48 5.08 15.83 1.24
N LEU A 49 5.16 14.50 1.19
CA LEU A 49 4.06 13.58 1.50
C LEU A 49 4.39 12.73 2.73
N GLN A 50 3.40 12.52 3.59
CA GLN A 50 3.45 11.56 4.68
C GLN A 50 2.88 10.23 4.22
N LEU A 51 3.66 9.17 4.29
CA LEU A 51 3.15 7.80 4.17
C LEU A 51 2.52 7.38 5.50
N VAL A 52 1.18 7.34 5.55
CA VAL A 52 0.42 6.97 6.76
C VAL A 52 0.44 5.46 6.96
N ASP A 53 0.11 4.72 5.89
CA ASP A 53 0.25 3.27 5.77
C ASP A 53 0.11 2.83 4.31
N PHE A 54 0.32 1.54 4.09
CA PHE A 54 0.14 0.89 2.79
C PHE A 54 -0.19 -0.60 2.96
N LYS A 55 -0.76 -1.19 1.92
CA LYS A 55 -1.00 -2.63 1.76
C LYS A 55 -0.03 -3.19 0.72
N LEU A 56 0.52 -4.38 0.98
CA LEU A 56 1.22 -5.18 -0.01
C LEU A 56 0.50 -6.52 -0.20
N GLU A 57 0.57 -7.05 -1.41
CA GLU A 57 0.28 -8.46 -1.66
C GLU A 57 1.56 -9.17 -2.08
N PHE A 58 1.69 -10.43 -1.69
CA PHE A 58 2.86 -11.26 -1.96
C PHE A 58 2.46 -12.48 -2.78
N GLY A 59 3.33 -12.87 -3.69
CA GLY A 59 3.21 -14.10 -4.47
C GLY A 59 4.52 -14.89 -4.45
N ARG A 60 4.48 -16.10 -4.99
CA ARG A 60 5.67 -16.93 -5.22
C ARG A 60 5.97 -16.94 -6.71
N ASP A 61 7.22 -16.71 -7.07
CA ASP A 61 7.66 -16.84 -8.46
C ASP A 61 7.80 -18.33 -8.87
N LYS A 62 8.23 -18.58 -10.11
CA LYS A 62 8.42 -19.94 -10.67
C LYS A 62 9.42 -20.80 -9.89
N GLU A 63 10.28 -20.20 -9.08
CA GLU A 63 11.27 -20.88 -8.23
C GLU A 63 10.75 -21.05 -6.79
N GLY A 64 9.50 -20.67 -6.54
CA GLY A 64 8.88 -20.71 -5.21
C GLY A 64 9.31 -19.56 -4.30
N LYS A 65 10.05 -18.56 -4.82
CA LYS A 65 10.57 -17.47 -4.01
C LYS A 65 9.50 -16.38 -3.82
N LEU A 66 9.38 -15.91 -2.59
CA LEU A 66 8.48 -14.82 -2.21
C LEU A 66 8.86 -13.52 -2.92
N ARG A 67 7.88 -12.87 -3.55
CA ARG A 67 7.97 -11.57 -4.23
C ARG A 67 6.83 -10.67 -3.81
N VAL A 68 7.09 -9.36 -3.78
CA VAL A 68 6.01 -8.37 -3.75
C VAL A 68 5.33 -8.41 -5.13
N GLY A 69 4.02 -8.59 -5.15
CA GLY A 69 3.19 -8.58 -6.35
C GLY A 69 2.18 -7.43 -6.30
N ASP A 70 1.10 -7.58 -7.07
CA ASP A 70 0.02 -6.60 -7.18
C ASP A 70 0.54 -5.22 -7.62
N GLU A 71 -0.08 -4.15 -7.16
CA GLU A 71 0.23 -2.77 -7.50
C GLU A 71 0.77 -1.98 -6.30
N LEU A 72 1.42 -0.85 -6.60
CA LEU A 72 1.83 0.14 -5.61
C LEU A 72 1.44 1.54 -6.09
N ASN A 73 0.27 2.00 -5.67
CA ASN A 73 -0.35 3.27 -6.06
C ASN A 73 -1.11 3.88 -4.86
N ILE A 74 -1.89 4.95 -5.09
CA ILE A 74 -2.64 5.61 -4.03
C ILE A 74 -4.01 4.97 -3.71
N ASP A 75 -4.35 3.84 -4.33
CA ASP A 75 -5.42 2.96 -3.87
C ASP A 75 -4.96 2.10 -2.69
N CYS A 76 -3.69 1.69 -2.72
CA CYS A 76 -3.09 0.81 -1.72
C CYS A 76 -2.18 1.53 -0.71
N MET A 77 -1.99 2.85 -0.84
CA MET A 77 -1.24 3.70 0.09
C MET A 77 -2.11 4.85 0.59
N ARG A 78 -2.06 5.16 1.89
CA ARG A 78 -2.60 6.41 2.44
C ARG A 78 -1.50 7.46 2.50
N LEU A 79 -1.67 8.54 1.75
CA LEU A 79 -0.69 9.61 1.59
C LEU A 79 -1.31 10.93 2.00
N TRP A 80 -0.72 11.62 2.97
CA TRP A 80 -1.18 12.94 3.39
C TRP A 80 -0.18 14.01 2.99
N ASP A 81 -0.67 15.19 2.62
CA ASP A 81 0.19 16.36 2.41
C ASP A 81 0.82 16.77 3.75
N LEU A 82 2.16 16.86 3.82
CA LEU A 82 2.85 17.16 5.09
C LEU A 82 2.54 18.56 5.63
N LYS A 83 2.13 19.51 4.78
CA LYS A 83 1.86 20.89 5.20
C LYS A 83 0.43 21.06 5.67
N THR A 84 -0.52 20.44 4.96
CA THR A 84 -1.96 20.66 5.22
C THR A 84 -2.63 19.52 5.98
N GLY A 85 -2.03 18.32 5.99
CA GLY A 85 -2.66 17.10 6.50
C GLY A 85 -3.81 16.59 5.61
N GLU A 86 -3.98 17.13 4.40
CA GLU A 86 -5.02 16.70 3.45
C GLU A 86 -4.69 15.30 2.90
N SER A 87 -5.72 14.44 2.79
CA SER A 87 -5.60 13.13 2.12
C SER A 87 -5.37 13.32 0.63
N LEU A 88 -4.35 12.66 0.10
CA LEU A 88 -4.00 12.61 -1.31
C LEU A 88 -4.05 11.16 -1.84
N ASP A 89 -5.05 10.42 -1.39
CA ASP A 89 -5.23 9.00 -1.65
C ASP A 89 -6.71 8.62 -1.83
N LYS A 90 -7.00 7.33 -1.98
CA LYS A 90 -8.36 6.80 -2.16
C LYS A 90 -9.35 7.17 -1.05
N ASP A 91 -8.89 7.60 0.13
CA ASP A 91 -9.77 8.15 1.16
C ASP A 91 -10.57 9.37 0.69
N VAL A 92 -10.09 10.11 -0.32
CA VAL A 92 -10.86 11.19 -0.98
C VAL A 92 -12.18 10.64 -1.52
N TYR A 93 -12.12 9.50 -2.23
CA TYR A 93 -13.32 8.80 -2.70
C TYR A 93 -14.15 8.22 -1.56
N ARG A 94 -13.51 7.57 -0.57
CA ARG A 94 -14.23 6.95 0.58
C ARG A 94 -15.00 7.96 1.43
N LYS A 95 -14.52 9.21 1.50
CA LYS A 95 -15.18 10.32 2.21
C LYS A 95 -16.31 10.98 1.41
N GLY A 96 -16.55 10.53 0.18
CA GLY A 96 -17.68 10.99 -0.66
C GLY A 96 -17.40 12.25 -1.47
N GLU A 97 -16.13 12.59 -1.73
CA GLU A 97 -15.77 13.71 -2.60
C GLU A 97 -16.15 13.44 -4.08
N SER A 98 -16.20 14.50 -4.90
CA SER A 98 -16.54 14.39 -6.31
C SER A 98 -15.49 13.59 -7.10
N LEU A 99 -15.91 12.90 -8.17
CA LEU A 99 -14.98 12.21 -9.07
C LEU A 99 -13.96 13.16 -9.72
N GLU A 100 -14.32 14.43 -9.89
CA GLU A 100 -13.39 15.46 -10.34
C GLU A 100 -12.27 15.69 -9.31
N LYS A 101 -12.62 15.84 -8.02
CA LYS A 101 -11.63 15.96 -6.94
C LYS A 101 -10.78 14.71 -6.81
N VAL A 102 -11.36 13.52 -6.96
CA VAL A 102 -10.62 12.25 -6.99
C VAL A 102 -9.61 12.27 -8.14
N LEU A 103 -10.01 12.58 -9.36
CA LEU A 103 -9.11 12.64 -10.51
C LEU A 103 -7.98 13.67 -10.31
N GLN A 104 -8.30 14.85 -9.76
CA GLN A 104 -7.31 15.88 -9.44
C GLN A 104 -6.28 15.37 -8.41
N THR A 105 -6.72 14.62 -7.39
CA THR A 105 -5.83 13.99 -6.42
C THR A 105 -4.87 13.00 -7.09
N TYR A 106 -5.39 12.08 -7.92
CA TYR A 106 -4.57 11.09 -8.63
C TYR A 106 -3.56 11.77 -9.56
N THR A 107 -4.00 12.80 -10.28
CA THR A 107 -3.14 13.60 -11.18
C THR A 107 -2.06 14.34 -10.40
N LYS A 108 -2.40 14.95 -9.26
CA LYS A 108 -1.44 15.65 -8.39
C LYS A 108 -0.36 14.68 -7.90
N VAL A 109 -0.73 13.52 -7.38
CA VAL A 109 0.25 12.55 -6.86
C VAL A 109 1.11 11.95 -7.97
N TYR A 110 0.52 11.63 -9.13
CA TYR A 110 1.29 11.19 -10.30
C TYR A 110 2.36 12.22 -10.69
N LYS A 111 1.99 13.50 -10.77
CA LYS A 111 2.93 14.59 -11.07
C LYS A 111 4.06 14.68 -10.04
N LEU A 112 3.76 14.49 -8.75
CA LEU A 112 4.78 14.49 -7.69
C LEU A 112 5.74 13.30 -7.81
N ILE A 113 5.24 12.10 -8.07
CA ILE A 113 6.04 10.86 -8.08
C ILE A 113 6.82 10.70 -9.38
N VAL A 114 6.18 10.94 -10.52
CA VAL A 114 6.71 10.65 -11.86
C VAL A 114 7.34 11.89 -12.50
N GLY A 115 6.92 13.10 -12.11
CA GLY A 115 7.41 14.34 -12.69
C GLY A 115 6.90 14.63 -14.11
N GLY A 116 5.92 13.89 -14.61
CA GLY A 116 5.35 14.03 -15.95
C GLY A 116 3.97 14.72 -15.97
N GLU A 117 3.56 15.21 -17.13
CA GLU A 117 2.18 15.65 -17.38
C GLU A 117 1.28 14.44 -17.72
N ILE A 118 -0.03 14.56 -17.43
CA ILE A 118 -1.08 13.61 -17.85
C ILE A 118 -1.91 14.29 -18.92
#